data_AF-S4Y0K7-F1
#
_entry.id   AF-S4Y0K7-F1
#
_cell.length_a   1.000
_cell.length_b   1.000
_cell.length_c   1.000
_cell.angle_alpha   90.00
_cell.angle_beta   90.00
_cell.angle_gamma   90.00
#
_symmetry.space_group_name_H-M   'P 1'
#
loop_
_entity.id
_entity.type
_entity.pdbx_description
1 polymer ?
#
loop_
_entity_poly.entity_id
_entity_poly.type
_entity_poly.pdbx_seq_one_letter_code
_entity_poly.pdbx_strand_id
1 'polypeptide(L)'
;MEARRAAGILESALRGHTGDLTLADASARSGLPLRDAESGLHLLVSEYRGHLKATSEGELLFRFPHGFTKPWETRTRLERALGFVLRGAAGVARFVVRAWIAIVLIAYVVIFVGILIAQLLARSSSDSRDHGSFSGSFAGYVLFRMVFDAIFWTFHPFSPFVWTAEPPWSSSSSHGRRGAFGQPRDETPFYEKVNRFFFGPTPAPRDPLENEKLILAEIRAQRGRIGLADVMRVTGLSRDEADPMMARLMLDYDGTVDVSEEGGIVYRFEAIRRTAAEAPSRAPAPVWAKRDELPPLTGNGPGVNALIVALNGFNLMMSLYALGAHLTLDNLGLLARGVPMAELPATGTAVALGVVPLVFSLALFALPLGRALLRPLKRRRLARRNARRAVLRAILTRIGARQAREPITEAVLRRAWQDAAGEAPRSEEITREVVALGGDVDLEAGDGIRYRFPDLETEAKALEAEREAASEEEARPGKVIFSSGA
;
A
#
# COMPACT_ATOMS: atom_id res chain seq x y z
N MET A 1 -16.13 -25.38 23.08
CA MET A 1 -15.87 -24.08 23.75
C MET A 1 -15.50 -23.04 22.68
N GLU A 2 -15.66 -21.73 22.91
CA GLU A 2 -15.08 -20.74 21.97
C GLU A 2 -13.55 -20.86 21.94
N ALA A 3 -12.95 -20.84 20.74
CA ALA A 3 -11.50 -21.00 20.55
C ALA A 3 -10.68 -20.02 21.41
N ARG A 4 -11.14 -18.77 21.57
CA ARG A 4 -10.49 -17.76 22.42
C ARG A 4 -10.44 -18.14 23.89
N ARG A 5 -11.50 -18.76 24.41
CA ARG A 5 -11.51 -19.22 25.81
C ARG A 5 -10.61 -20.43 25.98
N ALA A 6 -10.63 -21.38 25.04
CA ALA A 6 -9.74 -22.53 25.05
C ALA A 6 -8.26 -22.10 24.99
N ALA A 7 -7.91 -21.15 24.11
CA ALA A 7 -6.57 -20.59 24.02
C ALA A 7 -6.10 -19.92 25.31
N GLY A 8 -6.97 -19.18 26.01
CA GLY A 8 -6.60 -18.57 27.30
C GLY A 8 -6.29 -19.61 28.40
N ILE A 9 -7.03 -20.72 28.42
CA ILE A 9 -6.77 -21.83 29.35
C ILE A 9 -5.44 -22.51 28.98
N LEU A 10 -5.23 -22.81 27.70
CA LEU A 10 -3.99 -23.40 27.21
C LEU A 10 -2.77 -22.53 27.47
N GLU A 11 -2.85 -21.23 27.21
CA GLU A 11 -1.76 -20.29 27.48
C GLU A 11 -1.35 -20.33 28.95
N SER A 12 -2.33 -20.41 29.86
CA SER A 12 -2.06 -20.52 31.30
C SER A 12 -1.46 -21.87 31.70
N ALA A 13 -1.94 -22.98 31.11
CA ALA A 13 -1.48 -24.34 31.41
C ALA A 13 -0.11 -24.66 30.80
N LEU A 14 0.25 -24.01 29.70
CA LEU A 14 1.48 -24.22 28.95
C LEU A 14 2.55 -23.15 29.21
N ARG A 15 2.35 -22.26 30.20
CA ARG A 15 3.31 -21.19 30.52
C ARG A 15 4.74 -21.72 30.67
N GLY A 16 5.67 -21.08 29.96
CA GLY A 16 7.09 -21.44 29.99
C GLY A 16 7.48 -22.61 29.11
N HIS A 17 6.55 -23.24 28.40
CA HIS A 17 6.87 -24.26 27.41
C HIS A 17 7.40 -23.64 26.10
N THR A 18 8.50 -24.17 25.57
CA THR A 18 9.18 -23.68 24.37
C THR A 18 9.52 -24.80 23.37
N GLY A 19 8.97 -25.99 23.56
CA GLY A 19 9.24 -27.18 22.75
C GLY A 19 8.10 -27.52 21.78
N ASP A 20 8.16 -28.76 21.28
CA ASP A 20 7.10 -29.37 20.48
C ASP A 20 6.02 -29.93 21.40
N LEU A 21 4.76 -29.66 21.06
CA LEU A 21 3.59 -30.12 21.80
C LEU A 21 2.69 -30.95 20.90
N THR A 22 2.28 -32.11 21.39
CA THR A 22 1.20 -32.88 20.76
C THR A 22 -0.16 -32.30 21.19
N LEU A 23 -1.21 -32.66 20.44
CA LEU A 23 -2.58 -32.34 20.86
C LEU A 23 -2.93 -33.02 22.19
N ALA A 24 -2.43 -34.23 22.41
CA ALA A 24 -2.62 -34.99 23.65
C ALA A 24 -1.94 -34.31 24.85
N ASP A 25 -0.72 -33.79 24.69
CA ASP A 25 -0.02 -33.04 25.74
C ASP A 25 -0.79 -31.79 26.17
N ALA A 26 -1.33 -31.06 25.18
CA ALA A 26 -2.12 -29.87 25.43
C ALA A 26 -3.42 -30.21 26.18
N SER A 27 -4.11 -31.27 25.78
CA SER A 27 -5.31 -31.76 26.46
C SER A 27 -5.01 -32.24 27.88
N ALA A 28 -3.95 -33.04 28.07
CA ALA A 28 -3.56 -33.58 29.37
C ALA A 28 -3.19 -32.48 30.38
N ARG A 29 -2.51 -31.42 29.93
CA ARG A 29 -2.10 -30.30 30.80
C ARG A 29 -3.24 -29.32 31.10
N SER A 30 -4.14 -29.10 30.15
CA SER A 30 -5.23 -28.11 30.29
C SER A 30 -6.54 -28.70 30.82
N GLY A 31 -6.71 -30.02 30.74
CA GLY A 31 -7.98 -30.70 30.99
C GLY A 31 -9.05 -30.45 29.92
N LEU A 32 -8.70 -29.81 28.80
CA LEU A 32 -9.64 -29.53 27.71
C LEU A 32 -9.87 -30.78 26.85
N PRO A 33 -11.09 -30.99 26.32
CA PRO A 33 -11.32 -31.99 25.28
C PRO A 33 -10.43 -31.74 24.07
N LEU A 34 -10.00 -32.81 23.37
CA LEU A 34 -9.09 -32.73 22.21
C LEU A 34 -9.53 -31.67 21.18
N ARG A 35 -10.80 -31.64 20.81
CA ARG A 35 -11.36 -30.65 19.87
C ARG A 35 -11.18 -29.19 20.33
N ASP A 36 -11.41 -28.93 21.61
CA ASP A 36 -11.28 -27.57 22.17
C ASP A 36 -9.79 -27.20 22.32
N ALA A 37 -8.95 -28.17 22.68
CA ALA A 37 -7.50 -28.01 22.73
C ALA A 37 -6.92 -27.68 21.34
N GLU A 38 -7.37 -28.37 20.29
CA GLU A 38 -6.99 -28.14 18.90
C GLU A 38 -7.35 -26.73 18.43
N SER A 39 -8.61 -26.34 18.63
CA SER A 39 -9.10 -25.00 18.27
C SER A 39 -8.33 -23.90 19.00
N GLY A 40 -8.01 -24.12 20.29
CA GLY A 40 -7.20 -23.20 21.08
C GLY A 40 -5.74 -23.14 20.63
N LEU A 41 -5.12 -24.27 20.28
CA LEU A 41 -3.74 -24.33 19.78
C LEU A 41 -3.59 -23.63 18.42
N HIS A 42 -4.52 -23.80 17.49
CA HIS A 42 -4.49 -23.07 16.22
C HIS A 42 -4.58 -21.55 16.43
N LEU A 43 -5.39 -21.12 17.40
CA LEU A 43 -5.48 -19.69 17.74
C LEU A 43 -4.16 -19.19 18.34
N LEU A 44 -3.52 -19.97 19.22
CA LEU A 44 -2.22 -19.65 19.79
C LEU A 44 -1.11 -19.62 18.72
N VAL A 45 -1.13 -20.54 17.75
CA VAL A 45 -0.21 -20.54 16.60
C VAL A 45 -0.37 -19.25 15.81
N SER A 46 -1.61 -18.82 15.56
CA SER A 46 -1.87 -17.55 14.88
C SER A 46 -1.36 -16.34 15.68
N GLU A 47 -1.57 -16.33 17.00
CA GLU A 47 -1.29 -15.19 17.87
C GLU A 47 0.20 -15.04 18.23
N TYR A 48 0.89 -16.16 18.45
CA TYR A 48 2.28 -16.24 18.88
C TYR A 48 3.24 -16.67 17.76
N ARG A 49 2.77 -16.66 16.51
CA ARG A 49 3.55 -17.06 15.34
C ARG A 49 4.21 -18.44 15.51
N GLY A 50 3.39 -19.42 15.92
CA GLY A 50 3.82 -20.81 16.01
C GLY A 50 3.95 -21.46 14.63
N HIS A 51 4.50 -22.66 14.62
CA HIS A 51 4.61 -23.50 13.42
C HIS A 51 4.03 -24.88 13.68
N LEU A 52 3.55 -25.51 12.62
CA LEU A 52 3.13 -26.91 12.65
C LEU A 52 4.26 -27.79 12.09
N LYS A 53 4.43 -28.96 12.69
CA LYS A 53 5.34 -30.00 12.24
C LYS A 53 4.58 -31.32 12.17
N ALA A 54 5.02 -32.18 11.27
CA ALA A 54 4.50 -33.52 11.14
C ALA A 54 5.59 -34.53 11.49
N THR A 55 5.21 -35.61 12.15
CA THR A 55 6.07 -36.76 12.40
C THR A 55 5.87 -37.81 11.30
N SER A 56 6.83 -38.75 11.18
CA SER A 56 6.70 -39.92 10.30
C SER A 56 5.58 -40.89 10.71
N GLU A 57 5.05 -40.75 11.93
CA GLU A 57 3.93 -41.56 12.43
C GLU A 57 2.57 -40.89 12.16
N GLY A 58 2.56 -39.75 11.46
CA GLY A 58 1.32 -39.02 11.14
C GLY A 58 0.85 -38.09 12.27
N GLU A 59 1.68 -37.82 13.27
CA GLU A 59 1.30 -36.94 14.39
C GLU A 59 1.62 -35.47 14.09
N LEU A 60 0.70 -34.59 14.47
CA LEU A 60 0.85 -33.13 14.36
C LEU A 60 1.46 -32.55 15.64
N LEU A 61 2.59 -31.87 15.48
CA LEU A 61 3.31 -31.17 16.54
C LEU A 61 3.18 -29.65 16.40
N PHE A 62 2.85 -29.00 17.50
CA PHE A 62 2.75 -27.54 17.62
C PHE A 62 4.03 -26.99 18.24
N ARG A 63 4.75 -26.13 17.51
CA ARG A 63 6.01 -25.51 17.96
C ARG A 63 5.84 -24.01 18.18
N PHE A 64 6.35 -23.52 19.31
CA PHE A 64 6.39 -22.09 19.64
C PHE A 64 7.83 -21.60 19.85
N PRO A 65 8.53 -21.11 18.80
CA PRO A 65 9.97 -20.78 18.87
C PRO A 65 10.33 -19.74 19.94
N HIS A 66 9.40 -18.82 20.23
CA HIS A 66 9.56 -17.76 21.22
C HIS A 66 8.65 -17.98 22.45
N GLY A 67 8.08 -19.18 22.60
CA GLY A 67 7.02 -19.45 23.57
C GLY A 67 5.84 -18.49 23.41
N PHE A 68 5.19 -18.17 24.52
CA PHE A 68 4.09 -17.19 24.58
C PHE A 68 4.58 -15.75 24.77
N THR A 69 5.73 -15.39 24.18
CA THR A 69 6.24 -14.02 24.16
C THR A 69 6.03 -13.38 22.78
N LYS A 70 5.76 -12.07 22.74
CA LYS A 70 5.51 -11.32 21.49
C LYS A 70 6.61 -10.28 21.23
N PRO A 71 7.88 -10.67 20.97
CA PRO A 71 9.00 -9.74 20.80
C PRO A 71 8.79 -8.75 19.63
N TRP A 72 8.02 -9.12 18.61
CA TRP A 72 7.68 -8.26 17.47
C TRP A 72 6.69 -7.14 17.81
N GLU A 73 5.95 -7.24 18.91
CA GLU A 73 4.89 -6.29 19.23
C GLU A 73 5.45 -4.90 19.54
N THR A 74 6.58 -4.81 20.24
CA THR A 74 7.22 -3.54 20.60
C THR A 74 7.67 -2.78 19.36
N ARG A 75 8.29 -3.47 18.41
CA ARG A 75 8.73 -2.88 17.12
C ARG A 75 7.54 -2.44 16.28
N THR A 76 6.51 -3.29 16.15
CA THR A 76 5.32 -2.93 15.37
C THR A 76 4.51 -1.80 16.01
N ARG A 77 4.47 -1.69 17.35
CA ARG A 77 3.87 -0.54 18.05
C ARG A 77 4.61 0.75 17.73
N LEU A 78 5.96 0.73 17.77
CA LEU A 78 6.78 1.90 17.43
C LEU A 78 6.58 2.33 15.96
N GLU A 79 6.60 1.38 15.03
CA GLU A 79 6.34 1.65 13.61
C GLU A 79 4.93 2.18 13.37
N ARG A 80 3.92 1.63 14.04
CA ARG A 80 2.53 2.11 13.98
C ARG A 80 2.41 3.53 14.54
N ALA A 81 3.05 3.81 15.67
CA ALA A 81 3.06 5.15 16.28
C ALA A 81 3.74 6.16 15.36
N LEU A 82 4.92 5.84 14.83
CA LEU A 82 5.63 6.68 13.85
C LEU A 82 4.75 6.91 12.60
N GLY A 83 4.13 5.87 12.07
CA GLY A 83 3.23 5.96 10.93
C GLY A 83 1.98 6.79 11.21
N PHE A 84 1.43 6.75 12.42
CA PHE A 84 0.33 7.61 12.85
C PHE A 84 0.77 9.08 12.89
N VAL A 85 1.89 9.39 13.55
CA VAL A 85 2.45 10.75 13.62
C VAL A 85 2.74 11.31 12.23
N LEU A 86 3.40 10.54 11.36
CA LEU A 86 3.69 10.97 9.99
C LEU A 86 2.42 11.19 9.16
N ARG A 87 1.39 10.34 9.33
CA ARG A 87 0.09 10.54 8.66
C ARG A 87 -0.64 11.77 9.19
N GLY A 88 -0.60 12.00 10.49
CA GLY A 88 -1.15 13.21 11.13
C GLY A 88 -0.46 14.47 10.61
N ALA A 89 0.87 14.50 10.64
CA ALA A 89 1.68 15.59 10.08
C ALA A 89 1.39 15.83 8.59
N ALA A 90 1.26 14.77 7.79
CA ALA A 90 0.87 14.89 6.39
C ALA A 90 -0.57 15.43 6.21
N GLY A 91 -1.49 15.11 7.13
CA GLY A 91 -2.83 15.64 7.17
C GLY A 91 -2.85 17.14 7.48
N VAL A 92 -2.11 17.58 8.50
CA VAL A 92 -1.94 18.99 8.85
C VAL A 92 -1.29 19.76 7.70
N ALA A 93 -0.22 19.23 7.11
CA ALA A 93 0.41 19.84 5.94
C ALA A 93 -0.59 20.00 4.78
N ARG A 94 -1.39 18.96 4.47
CA ARG A 94 -2.46 19.06 3.46
C ARG A 94 -3.49 20.15 3.79
N PHE A 95 -3.88 20.28 5.04
CA PHE A 95 -4.79 21.34 5.48
C PHE A 95 -4.16 22.72 5.28
N VAL A 96 -2.91 22.93 5.72
CA VAL A 96 -2.21 24.21 5.59
C VAL A 96 -2.05 24.62 4.12
N VAL A 97 -1.68 23.69 3.23
CA VAL A 97 -1.60 23.99 1.79
C VAL A 97 -2.96 24.41 1.24
N ARG A 98 -4.04 23.70 1.59
CA ARG A 98 -5.40 24.03 1.14
C ARG A 98 -5.88 25.38 1.67
N ALA A 99 -5.66 25.63 2.96
CA ALA A 99 -6.00 26.90 3.60
C ALA A 99 -5.25 28.06 2.94
N TRP A 100 -3.96 27.90 2.65
CA TRP A 100 -3.18 28.95 2.00
C TRP A 100 -3.65 29.24 0.57
N ILE A 101 -3.96 28.21 -0.22
CA ILE A 101 -4.54 28.40 -1.56
C ILE A 101 -5.83 29.22 -1.46
N ALA A 102 -6.69 28.94 -0.48
CA ALA A 102 -7.91 29.71 -0.26
C ALA A 102 -7.62 31.16 0.14
N ILE A 103 -6.63 31.41 1.01
CA ILE A 103 -6.23 32.77 1.40
C ILE A 103 -5.72 33.57 0.20
N VAL A 104 -4.81 32.99 -0.60
CA VAL A 104 -4.28 33.63 -1.81
C VAL A 104 -5.41 33.93 -2.80
N LEU A 105 -6.37 33.01 -2.93
CA LEU A 105 -7.51 33.19 -3.80
C LEU A 105 -8.42 34.34 -3.34
N ILE A 106 -8.73 34.41 -2.05
CA ILE A 106 -9.51 35.52 -1.46
C ILE A 106 -8.78 36.85 -1.67
N ALA A 107 -7.47 36.89 -1.40
CA ALA A 107 -6.66 38.08 -1.62
C ALA A 107 -6.72 38.53 -3.09
N TYR A 108 -6.64 37.59 -4.04
CA TYR A 108 -6.76 37.90 -5.47
C TYR A 108 -8.13 38.45 -5.84
N VAL A 109 -9.21 37.85 -5.32
CA VAL A 109 -10.58 38.33 -5.52
C VAL A 109 -10.73 39.77 -4.99
N VAL A 110 -10.21 40.05 -3.79
CA VAL A 110 -10.25 41.40 -3.20
C VAL A 110 -9.47 42.41 -4.06
N ILE A 111 -8.27 42.07 -4.52
CA ILE A 111 -7.48 42.92 -5.42
C ILE A 111 -8.25 43.21 -6.71
N PHE A 112 -8.84 42.18 -7.33
CA PHE A 112 -9.57 42.32 -8.59
C PHE A 112 -10.85 43.16 -8.43
N VAL A 113 -11.60 42.94 -7.36
CA VAL A 113 -12.77 43.76 -6.99
C VAL A 113 -12.34 45.21 -6.73
N GLY A 114 -11.22 45.42 -6.03
CA GLY A 114 -10.65 46.74 -5.81
C GLY A 114 -10.31 47.46 -7.12
N ILE A 115 -9.66 46.77 -8.06
CA ILE A 115 -9.37 47.31 -9.40
C ILE A 115 -10.67 47.65 -10.15
N LEU A 116 -11.69 46.78 -10.08
CA LEU A 116 -12.97 47.01 -10.74
C LEU A 116 -13.69 48.25 -10.18
N ILE A 117 -13.73 48.39 -8.85
CA ILE A 117 -14.30 49.57 -8.17
C ILE A 117 -13.51 50.83 -8.52
N ALA A 118 -12.17 50.76 -8.50
CA ALA A 118 -11.32 51.88 -8.88
C ALA A 118 -11.57 52.34 -10.33
N GLN A 119 -11.77 51.40 -11.27
CA GLN A 119 -12.14 51.73 -12.63
C GLN A 119 -13.55 52.32 -12.75
N LEU A 120 -14.51 51.83 -11.95
CA LEU A 120 -15.87 52.37 -11.93
C LEU A 120 -15.88 53.82 -11.39
N LEU A 121 -15.13 54.09 -10.33
CA LEU A 121 -15.00 55.42 -9.73
C LEU A 121 -14.21 56.38 -10.65
N ALA A 122 -13.14 55.91 -11.30
CA ALA A 122 -12.38 56.70 -12.26
C ALA A 122 -13.23 57.11 -13.49
N ARG A 123 -14.19 56.28 -13.89
CA ARG A 123 -15.17 56.64 -14.95
C ARG A 123 -16.21 57.66 -14.51
N SER A 124 -16.46 57.80 -13.20
CA SER A 124 -17.42 58.79 -12.68
C SER A 124 -16.85 60.21 -12.58
N SER A 125 -15.53 60.38 -12.74
CA SER A 125 -14.83 61.67 -12.62
C SER A 125 -14.31 62.25 -13.93
N SER A 126 -14.63 61.67 -15.09
CA SER A 126 -14.14 62.16 -16.39
C SER A 126 -15.28 62.39 -17.38
N ASP A 127 -15.76 63.63 -17.44
CA ASP A 127 -16.48 64.15 -18.60
C ASP A 127 -15.46 64.84 -19.52
N SER A 128 -14.99 64.12 -20.55
CA SER A 128 -14.64 64.60 -21.89
C SER A 128 -13.75 63.59 -22.62
N ARG A 129 -14.32 63.09 -23.73
CA ARG A 129 -13.71 62.61 -24.99
C ARG A 129 -12.21 62.29 -24.96
N ASP A 130 -11.88 60.99 -25.05
CA ASP A 130 -11.30 60.48 -26.29
C ASP A 130 -11.31 58.95 -26.38
N HIS A 131 -11.47 58.48 -27.61
CA HIS A 131 -11.70 57.11 -28.00
C HIS A 131 -10.41 56.26 -27.91
N GLY A 132 -10.45 55.22 -27.08
CA GLY A 132 -9.36 54.25 -26.95
C GLY A 132 -9.81 52.96 -26.25
N SER A 133 -10.99 52.45 -26.58
CA SER A 133 -11.45 51.14 -26.11
C SER A 133 -11.59 50.22 -27.30
N PHE A 134 -10.74 49.18 -27.39
CA PHE A 134 -11.19 47.77 -27.39
C PHE A 134 -10.02 46.78 -27.66
N SER A 135 -9.07 46.62 -26.72
CA SER A 135 -8.15 45.46 -26.72
C SER A 135 -7.99 44.77 -25.35
N GLY A 136 -8.42 45.41 -24.25
CA GLY A 136 -8.33 44.86 -22.89
C GLY A 136 -9.46 43.90 -22.48
N SER A 137 -10.58 43.87 -23.21
CA SER A 137 -11.77 43.09 -22.82
C SER A 137 -11.62 41.59 -23.07
N PHE A 138 -10.88 41.17 -24.10
CA PHE A 138 -10.65 39.75 -24.38
C PHE A 138 -9.59 39.16 -23.46
N ALA A 139 -8.47 39.85 -23.22
CA ALA A 139 -7.46 39.41 -22.25
C ALA A 139 -8.02 39.41 -20.82
N GLY A 140 -8.81 40.43 -20.45
CA GLY A 140 -9.53 40.48 -19.18
C GLY A 140 -10.58 39.39 -19.05
N TYR A 141 -11.35 39.08 -20.10
CA TYR A 141 -12.32 37.98 -20.12
C TYR A 141 -11.67 36.60 -20.12
N VAL A 142 -10.56 36.39 -20.83
CA VAL A 142 -9.80 35.14 -20.83
C VAL A 142 -9.11 34.91 -19.49
N LEU A 143 -8.54 35.95 -18.90
CA LEU A 143 -7.96 35.90 -17.55
C LEU A 143 -9.05 35.70 -16.49
N PHE A 144 -10.17 36.42 -16.59
CA PHE A 144 -11.33 36.24 -15.73
C PHE A 144 -11.91 34.83 -15.87
N ARG A 145 -12.04 34.29 -17.08
CA ARG A 145 -12.51 32.92 -17.33
C ARG A 145 -11.51 31.89 -16.81
N MET A 146 -10.20 32.11 -16.95
CA MET A 146 -9.17 31.24 -16.35
C MET A 146 -9.21 31.26 -14.82
N VAL A 147 -9.34 32.45 -14.22
CA VAL A 147 -9.44 32.63 -12.77
C VAL A 147 -10.76 32.07 -12.24
N PHE A 148 -11.87 32.26 -12.95
CA PHE A 148 -13.19 31.78 -12.57
C PHE A 148 -13.34 30.26 -12.77
N ASP A 149 -12.77 29.67 -13.82
CA ASP A 149 -12.64 28.20 -13.94
C ASP A 149 -11.77 27.65 -12.81
N ALA A 150 -10.66 28.33 -12.50
CA ALA A 150 -9.82 27.96 -11.36
C ALA A 150 -10.59 28.07 -10.03
N ILE A 151 -11.43 29.09 -9.83
CA ILE A 151 -12.31 29.27 -8.67
C ILE A 151 -13.38 28.17 -8.60
N PHE A 152 -14.14 27.96 -9.68
CA PHE A 152 -15.23 27.00 -9.78
C PHE A 152 -14.74 25.58 -9.47
N TRP A 153 -13.59 25.17 -10.01
CA TRP A 153 -13.01 23.85 -9.75
C TRP A 153 -12.23 23.75 -8.43
N THR A 154 -11.78 24.86 -7.83
CA THR A 154 -11.11 24.89 -6.51
C THR A 154 -12.11 24.77 -5.36
N PHE A 155 -13.36 25.26 -5.51
CA PHE A 155 -14.44 25.12 -4.52
C PHE A 155 -15.43 23.98 -4.81
N HIS A 156 -15.35 23.32 -5.97
CA HIS A 156 -16.04 22.06 -6.27
C HIS A 156 -15.99 20.98 -5.15
N PRO A 157 -14.92 20.83 -4.33
CA PRO A 157 -14.95 19.92 -3.18
C PRO A 157 -15.90 20.31 -2.02
N PHE A 158 -16.59 21.45 -2.07
CA PHE A 158 -17.63 21.86 -1.08
C PHE A 158 -19.05 21.90 -1.67
N SER A 159 -19.27 21.46 -2.92
CA SER A 159 -20.62 21.35 -3.51
C SER A 159 -21.32 20.09 -2.97
N PRO A 160 -22.50 20.20 -2.32
CA PRO A 160 -23.28 19.03 -1.88
C PRO A 160 -23.90 18.22 -3.03
N PHE A 161 -23.61 18.54 -4.31
CA PHE A 161 -24.32 18.00 -5.47
C PHE A 161 -23.50 17.15 -6.45
N VAL A 162 -22.22 16.81 -6.18
CA VAL A 162 -21.45 15.96 -7.10
C VAL A 162 -20.74 14.81 -6.38
N TRP A 163 -21.17 13.60 -6.70
CA TRP A 163 -20.64 12.35 -6.20
C TRP A 163 -19.31 11.97 -6.88
N THR A 164 -18.45 11.33 -6.10
CA THR A 164 -17.07 10.88 -6.33
C THR A 164 -16.79 10.25 -7.69
N ALA A 165 -15.86 10.83 -8.46
CA ALA A 165 -15.20 10.15 -9.57
C ALA A 165 -13.91 9.47 -9.06
N GLU A 166 -13.73 8.20 -9.41
CA GLU A 166 -12.64 7.34 -8.98
C GLU A 166 -11.24 7.91 -9.33
N PRO A 167 -10.19 7.60 -8.54
CA PRO A 167 -8.82 8.02 -8.84
C PRO A 167 -8.33 7.41 -10.18
N PRO A 168 -7.86 8.20 -11.17
CA PRO A 168 -7.44 7.68 -12.49
C PRO A 168 -6.16 6.84 -12.52
N TRP A 169 -5.55 6.54 -11.37
CA TRP A 169 -4.21 5.93 -11.29
C TRP A 169 -4.21 4.42 -11.07
N SER A 170 -5.29 3.72 -11.42
CA SER A 170 -5.30 2.25 -11.58
C SER A 170 -5.10 1.84 -13.04
N SER A 171 -3.97 2.18 -13.66
CA SER A 171 -3.57 1.55 -14.92
C SER A 171 -2.94 0.18 -14.65
N SER A 172 -3.76 -0.77 -14.19
CA SER A 172 -3.62 -2.18 -14.56
C SER A 172 -4.93 -2.89 -14.26
N SER A 173 -5.64 -3.23 -15.34
CA SER A 173 -6.68 -4.27 -15.41
C SER A 173 -8.14 -3.84 -15.19
N SER A 174 -8.79 -3.62 -16.33
CA SER A 174 -10.08 -4.22 -16.68
C SER A 174 -11.35 -3.60 -16.11
N HIS A 175 -11.89 -2.59 -16.79
CA HIS A 175 -13.32 -2.53 -17.13
C HIS A 175 -13.48 -2.05 -18.57
N GLY A 176 -14.20 -2.85 -19.36
CA GLY A 176 -14.30 -2.71 -20.80
C GLY A 176 -15.26 -1.63 -21.28
N ARG A 177 -15.04 -1.28 -22.56
CA ARG A 177 -15.92 -0.57 -23.50
C ARG A 177 -16.33 0.87 -23.14
N ARG A 178 -15.69 1.83 -23.82
CA ARG A 178 -16.34 2.77 -24.76
C ARG A 178 -15.28 3.61 -25.51
N GLY A 179 -15.45 3.71 -26.83
CA GLY A 179 -15.19 4.95 -27.57
C GLY A 179 -13.79 5.22 -28.11
N ALA A 180 -13.62 4.94 -29.40
CA ALA A 180 -12.82 5.62 -30.42
C ALA A 180 -12.11 6.95 -30.08
N PHE A 181 -10.83 7.03 -30.50
CA PHE A 181 -10.08 8.24 -30.90
C PHE A 181 -10.30 9.53 -30.09
N GLY A 182 -9.79 9.55 -28.86
CA GLY A 182 -9.47 10.77 -28.14
C GLY A 182 -8.39 10.47 -27.11
N GLN A 183 -7.33 11.27 -27.03
CA GLN A 183 -6.43 11.19 -25.88
C GLN A 183 -7.27 11.40 -24.62
N PRO A 184 -7.23 10.51 -23.61
CA PRO A 184 -7.92 10.76 -22.36
C PRO A 184 -7.40 12.07 -21.81
N ARG A 185 -8.25 13.11 -21.79
CA ARG A 185 -7.89 14.37 -21.16
C ARG A 185 -7.77 14.09 -19.67
N ASP A 186 -6.67 14.53 -19.07
CA ASP A 186 -6.47 14.43 -17.63
C ASP A 186 -7.42 15.42 -16.92
N GLU A 187 -8.65 14.95 -16.66
CA GLU A 187 -9.74 15.66 -15.98
C GLU A 187 -9.47 15.93 -14.49
N THR A 188 -8.26 15.63 -13.99
CA THR A 188 -7.96 15.84 -12.59
C THR A 188 -7.95 17.35 -12.24
N PRO A 189 -8.72 17.77 -11.22
CA PRO A 189 -8.79 19.18 -10.82
C PRO A 189 -7.43 19.76 -10.45
N PHE A 190 -7.23 21.06 -10.65
CA PHE A 190 -5.95 21.73 -10.37
C PHE A 190 -5.50 21.58 -8.91
N TYR A 191 -6.41 21.68 -7.95
CA TYR A 191 -6.07 21.49 -6.53
C TYR A 191 -5.52 20.07 -6.26
N GLU A 192 -5.99 19.06 -6.99
CA GLU A 192 -5.50 17.70 -6.88
C GLU A 192 -4.09 17.60 -7.48
N LYS A 193 -3.86 18.24 -8.63
CA LYS A 193 -2.51 18.36 -9.21
C LYS A 193 -1.52 19.03 -8.25
N VAL A 194 -1.95 20.10 -7.57
CA VAL A 194 -1.15 20.77 -6.51
C VAL A 194 -0.90 19.83 -5.33
N ASN A 195 -1.92 19.14 -4.82
CA ASN A 195 -1.76 18.15 -3.75
C ASN A 195 -0.79 17.03 -4.17
N ARG A 196 -0.92 16.51 -5.39
CA ARG A 196 -0.05 15.44 -5.91
C ARG A 196 1.39 15.93 -6.09
N PHE A 197 1.62 17.19 -6.42
CA PHE A 197 2.96 17.77 -6.48
C PHE A 197 3.68 17.69 -5.13
N PHE A 198 3.04 18.13 -4.05
CA PHE A 198 3.65 18.16 -2.72
C PHE A 198 3.62 16.80 -2.00
N PHE A 199 2.52 16.06 -2.13
CA PHE A 199 2.24 14.84 -1.36
C PHE A 199 2.28 13.55 -2.18
N GLY A 200 2.50 13.64 -3.49
CA GLY A 200 2.49 12.51 -4.41
C GLY A 200 1.09 12.05 -4.81
N PRO A 201 1.03 11.11 -5.76
CA PRO A 201 -0.21 10.45 -6.11
C PRO A 201 -0.79 9.73 -4.88
N THR A 202 -2.11 9.81 -4.71
CA THR A 202 -2.82 9.07 -3.68
C THR A 202 -2.64 7.58 -3.95
N PRO A 203 -2.09 6.79 -3.01
CA PRO A 203 -1.99 5.35 -3.20
C PRO A 203 -3.40 4.76 -3.30
N ALA A 204 -3.56 3.73 -4.14
CA ALA A 204 -4.81 2.98 -4.20
C ALA A 204 -5.18 2.45 -2.81
N PRO A 205 -6.47 2.49 -2.42
CA PRO A 205 -6.93 1.86 -1.19
C PRO A 205 -6.49 0.39 -1.19
N ARG A 206 -5.83 -0.05 -0.11
CA ARG A 206 -5.54 -1.47 0.07
C ARG A 206 -6.72 -2.12 0.74
N ASP A 207 -7.20 -3.20 0.16
CA ASP A 207 -8.22 -4.03 0.78
C ASP A 207 -7.57 -4.80 1.96
N PRO A 208 -8.05 -4.65 3.20
CA PRO A 208 -7.52 -5.38 4.33
C PRO A 208 -7.63 -6.91 4.17
N LEU A 209 -8.57 -7.38 3.33
CA LEU A 209 -8.81 -8.79 3.06
C LEU A 209 -8.16 -9.25 1.74
N GLU A 210 -7.27 -8.47 1.13
CA GLU A 210 -6.65 -8.80 -0.17
C GLU A 210 -5.94 -10.16 -0.13
N ASN A 211 -5.09 -10.40 0.86
CA ASN A 211 -4.36 -11.67 1.00
C ASN A 211 -5.32 -12.85 1.23
N GLU A 212 -6.34 -12.66 2.06
CA GLU A 212 -7.33 -13.68 2.39
C GLU A 212 -8.16 -14.05 1.16
N LYS A 213 -8.62 -13.06 0.38
CA LYS A 213 -9.29 -13.27 -0.91
C LYS A 213 -8.41 -14.05 -1.89
N LEU A 214 -7.12 -13.72 -1.98
CA LEU A 214 -6.17 -14.44 -2.83
C LEU A 214 -6.01 -15.91 -2.39
N ILE A 215 -5.89 -16.17 -1.09
CA ILE A 215 -5.74 -17.54 -0.58
C ILE A 215 -7.03 -18.33 -0.77
N LEU A 216 -8.21 -17.77 -0.49
CA LEU A 216 -9.48 -18.47 -0.74
C LEU A 216 -9.71 -18.78 -2.22
N ALA A 217 -9.31 -17.87 -3.11
CA ALA A 217 -9.33 -18.12 -4.55
C ALA A 217 -8.37 -19.25 -4.94
N GLU A 218 -7.20 -19.32 -4.30
CA GLU A 218 -6.24 -20.40 -4.49
C GLU A 218 -6.78 -21.73 -3.96
N ILE A 219 -7.35 -21.76 -2.75
CA ILE A 219 -8.00 -22.94 -2.17
C ILE A 219 -9.04 -23.48 -3.15
N ARG A 220 -9.90 -22.62 -3.70
CA ARG A 220 -10.90 -23.04 -4.70
C ARG A 220 -10.28 -23.60 -5.97
N ALA A 221 -9.24 -22.95 -6.49
CA ALA A 221 -8.56 -23.38 -7.70
C ALA A 221 -7.83 -24.73 -7.49
N GLN A 222 -7.33 -24.98 -6.28
CA GLN A 222 -6.61 -26.20 -5.88
C GLN A 222 -7.53 -27.26 -5.26
N ARG A 223 -8.80 -27.30 -5.69
CA ARG A 223 -9.81 -28.30 -5.27
C ARG A 223 -10.05 -28.33 -3.75
N GLY A 224 -9.87 -27.24 -3.03
CA GLY A 224 -10.04 -27.19 -1.58
C GLY A 224 -8.84 -27.70 -0.77
N ARG A 225 -7.72 -28.09 -1.41
CA ARG A 225 -6.50 -28.53 -0.72
C ARG A 225 -5.35 -27.57 -0.99
N ILE A 226 -4.71 -27.08 0.07
CA ILE A 226 -3.64 -26.09 -0.04
C ILE A 226 -2.48 -26.40 0.91
N GLY A 227 -1.28 -26.03 0.51
CA GLY A 227 -0.07 -26.04 1.36
C GLY A 227 0.50 -24.66 1.61
N LEU A 228 1.56 -24.60 2.41
CA LEU A 228 2.28 -23.35 2.66
C LEU A 228 2.86 -22.76 1.38
N ALA A 229 3.37 -23.62 0.49
CA ALA A 229 3.91 -23.22 -0.82
C ALA A 229 2.90 -22.39 -1.65
N ASP A 230 1.62 -22.78 -1.66
CA ASP A 230 0.58 -22.08 -2.43
C ASP A 230 0.23 -20.72 -1.81
N VAL A 231 0.18 -20.65 -0.47
CA VAL A 231 -0.01 -19.38 0.25
C VAL A 231 1.13 -18.41 -0.06
N MET A 232 2.36 -18.91 0.02
CA MET A 232 3.56 -18.14 -0.31
C MET A 232 3.52 -17.70 -1.78
N ARG A 233 3.09 -18.58 -2.70
CA ARG A 233 2.94 -18.29 -4.14
C ARG A 233 2.06 -17.08 -4.41
N VAL A 234 0.93 -16.96 -3.71
CA VAL A 234 -0.07 -15.90 -3.99
C VAL A 234 0.15 -14.63 -3.16
N THR A 235 0.69 -14.74 -1.95
CA THR A 235 0.88 -13.60 -1.04
C THR A 235 2.31 -13.04 -1.03
N GLY A 236 3.31 -13.89 -1.28
CA GLY A 236 4.72 -13.58 -1.08
C GLY A 236 5.15 -13.47 0.38
N LEU A 237 4.38 -14.04 1.31
CA LEU A 237 4.73 -14.15 2.73
C LEU A 237 5.90 -15.11 2.93
N SER A 238 6.67 -14.87 4.01
CA SER A 238 7.65 -15.83 4.52
C SER A 238 6.95 -17.01 5.21
N ARG A 239 7.67 -18.10 5.48
CA ARG A 239 7.09 -19.28 6.17
C ARG A 239 6.54 -18.89 7.55
N ASP A 240 7.30 -18.11 8.31
CA ASP A 240 6.92 -17.57 9.63
C ASP A 240 5.67 -16.68 9.64
N GLU A 241 5.26 -16.19 8.47
CA GLU A 241 4.04 -15.40 8.31
C GLU A 241 2.91 -16.21 7.67
N ALA A 242 3.24 -17.23 6.86
CA ALA A 242 2.29 -18.12 6.22
C ALA A 242 1.69 -19.12 7.22
N ASP A 243 2.49 -19.72 8.12
CA ASP A 243 2.00 -20.67 9.13
C ASP A 243 0.91 -20.06 10.04
N PRO A 244 1.12 -18.87 10.65
CA PRO A 244 0.12 -18.27 11.53
C PRO A 244 -1.12 -17.78 10.77
N MET A 245 -0.95 -17.46 9.48
CA MET A 245 -2.05 -17.13 8.58
C MET A 245 -2.88 -18.37 8.27
N MET A 246 -2.27 -19.52 8.01
CA MET A 246 -2.96 -20.79 7.78
C MET A 246 -3.73 -21.25 9.01
N ALA A 247 -3.12 -21.20 10.20
CA ALA A 247 -3.80 -21.54 11.44
C ALA A 247 -5.05 -20.67 11.69
N ARG A 248 -4.99 -19.39 11.31
CA ARG A 248 -6.16 -18.51 11.36
C ARG A 248 -7.22 -18.92 10.35
N LEU A 249 -6.84 -19.19 9.10
CA LEU A 249 -7.78 -19.60 8.06
C LEU A 249 -8.50 -20.91 8.40
N MET A 250 -7.79 -21.86 9.04
CA MET A 250 -8.40 -23.09 9.53
C MET A 250 -9.55 -22.82 10.50
N LEU A 251 -9.38 -21.85 11.41
CA LEU A 251 -10.43 -21.46 12.35
C LEU A 251 -11.55 -20.66 11.69
N ASP A 252 -11.20 -19.71 10.83
CA ASP A 252 -12.16 -18.78 10.23
C ASP A 252 -13.03 -19.45 9.14
N TYR A 253 -12.53 -20.55 8.53
CA TYR A 253 -13.16 -21.21 7.37
C TYR A 253 -13.36 -22.73 7.54
N ASP A 254 -13.41 -23.22 8.78
CA ASP A 254 -13.64 -24.64 9.11
C ASP A 254 -12.69 -25.58 8.35
N GLY A 255 -11.40 -25.23 8.32
CA GLY A 255 -10.36 -26.03 7.69
C GLY A 255 -9.85 -27.14 8.60
N THR A 256 -9.52 -28.29 8.02
CA THR A 256 -8.86 -29.40 8.73
C THR A 256 -7.42 -29.54 8.26
N VAL A 257 -6.59 -30.17 9.09
CA VAL A 257 -5.19 -30.46 8.77
C VAL A 257 -4.94 -31.95 8.92
N ASP A 258 -4.20 -32.51 7.97
CA ASP A 258 -3.85 -33.92 7.96
C ASP A 258 -2.37 -34.09 7.64
N VAL A 259 -1.82 -35.20 8.11
CA VAL A 259 -0.42 -35.56 7.88
C VAL A 259 -0.39 -36.78 6.96
N SER A 260 0.34 -36.69 5.85
CA SER A 260 0.55 -37.82 4.94
C SER A 260 1.48 -38.86 5.56
N GLU A 261 1.51 -40.07 4.99
CA GLU A 261 2.42 -41.13 5.42
C GLU A 261 3.90 -40.72 5.33
N GLU A 262 4.24 -39.79 4.44
CA GLU A 262 5.60 -39.24 4.29
C GLU A 262 5.91 -38.11 5.29
N GLY A 263 4.95 -37.73 6.14
CA GLY A 263 5.07 -36.62 7.10
C GLY A 263 4.82 -35.24 6.49
N GLY A 264 4.09 -35.14 5.37
CA GLY A 264 3.72 -33.87 4.75
C GLY A 264 2.40 -33.34 5.30
N ILE A 265 2.32 -32.04 5.58
CA ILE A 265 1.10 -31.39 6.09
C ILE A 265 0.19 -30.96 4.92
N VAL A 266 -1.07 -31.36 4.96
CA VAL A 266 -2.10 -30.97 3.99
C VAL A 266 -3.26 -30.27 4.69
N TYR A 267 -3.61 -29.08 4.22
CA TYR A 267 -4.78 -28.35 4.73
C TYR A 267 -5.98 -28.53 3.78
N ARG A 268 -7.13 -28.91 4.33
CA ARG A 268 -8.37 -29.17 3.59
C ARG A 268 -9.46 -28.17 3.99
N PHE A 269 -10.11 -27.59 2.98
CA PHE A 269 -11.16 -26.59 3.11
C PHE A 269 -12.36 -26.96 2.23
N GLU A 270 -13.10 -27.97 2.64
CA GLU A 270 -14.22 -28.53 1.86
C GLU A 270 -15.33 -27.49 1.62
N ALA A 271 -15.68 -26.72 2.64
CA ALA A 271 -16.74 -25.71 2.56
C ALA A 271 -16.41 -24.61 1.52
N ILE A 272 -15.13 -24.25 1.39
CA ILE A 272 -14.68 -23.21 0.46
C ILE A 272 -14.71 -23.70 -0.98
N ARG A 273 -14.51 -25.00 -1.22
CA ARG A 273 -14.54 -25.60 -2.57
C ARG A 273 -15.90 -25.48 -3.26
N ARG A 274 -17.00 -25.52 -2.49
CA ARG A 274 -18.36 -25.51 -3.03
C ARG A 274 -18.64 -24.22 -3.81
N THR A 275 -19.16 -24.37 -5.03
CA THR A 275 -19.46 -23.23 -5.91
C THR A 275 -20.74 -23.43 -6.69
N ALA A 276 -21.57 -22.39 -6.78
CA ALA A 276 -22.75 -22.36 -7.64
C ALA A 276 -22.40 -21.95 -9.09
N ALA A 277 -21.17 -21.49 -9.35
CA ALA A 277 -20.75 -21.08 -10.69
C ALA A 277 -20.42 -22.31 -11.56
N GLU A 278 -20.86 -22.30 -12.81
CA GLU A 278 -20.58 -23.35 -13.79
C GLU A 278 -19.13 -23.32 -14.30
N ALA A 279 -18.46 -22.17 -14.18
CA ALA A 279 -17.08 -22.00 -14.63
C ALA A 279 -16.07 -22.37 -13.53
N PRO A 280 -14.98 -23.10 -13.87
CA PRO A 280 -13.93 -23.43 -12.91
C PRO A 280 -13.28 -22.15 -12.34
N SER A 281 -12.98 -22.17 -11.03
CA SER A 281 -12.28 -21.07 -10.36
C SER A 281 -10.90 -20.88 -10.96
N ARG A 282 -10.60 -19.67 -11.45
CA ARG A 282 -9.28 -19.35 -12.00
C ARG A 282 -8.29 -19.15 -10.86
N ALA A 283 -7.16 -19.86 -10.90
CA ALA A 283 -6.08 -19.66 -9.95
C ALA A 283 -5.59 -18.19 -9.99
N PRO A 284 -5.45 -17.53 -8.84
CA PRO A 284 -4.83 -16.20 -8.75
C PRO A 284 -3.42 -16.22 -9.35
N ALA A 285 -3.08 -15.11 -10.02
CA ALA A 285 -1.74 -14.92 -10.53
C ALA A 285 -0.73 -14.95 -9.37
N PRO A 286 0.43 -15.59 -9.53
CA PRO A 286 1.44 -15.61 -8.48
C PRO A 286 1.92 -14.19 -8.17
N VAL A 287 2.39 -13.97 -6.95
CA VAL A 287 2.83 -12.65 -6.46
C VAL A 287 3.95 -12.03 -7.31
N TRP A 288 4.76 -12.87 -7.98
CA TRP A 288 5.83 -12.44 -8.89
C TRP A 288 5.38 -12.15 -10.32
N ALA A 289 4.11 -12.38 -10.68
CA ALA A 289 3.59 -12.06 -12.01
C ALA A 289 3.52 -10.54 -12.23
N LYS A 290 3.26 -9.77 -11.16
CA LYS A 290 3.25 -8.31 -11.20
C LYS A 290 4.46 -7.76 -10.44
N ARG A 291 5.30 -7.02 -11.18
CA ARG A 291 6.40 -6.28 -10.58
C ARG A 291 5.85 -5.06 -9.87
N ASP A 292 6.26 -4.84 -8.62
CA ASP A 292 5.92 -3.61 -7.95
C ASP A 292 6.77 -2.47 -8.52
N GLU A 293 6.11 -1.38 -8.92
CA GLU A 293 6.76 -0.20 -9.46
C GLU A 293 6.66 0.98 -8.51
N LEU A 294 7.70 1.83 -8.52
CA LEU A 294 7.71 3.00 -7.67
C LEU A 294 6.80 4.05 -8.29
N PRO A 295 5.77 4.55 -7.57
CA PRO A 295 4.92 5.61 -8.10
C PRO A 295 5.74 6.84 -8.55
N PRO A 296 5.22 7.61 -9.51
CA PRO A 296 5.85 8.86 -9.90
C PRO A 296 5.93 9.82 -8.70
N LEU A 297 6.89 10.74 -8.74
CA LEU A 297 7.12 11.67 -7.63
C LEU A 297 5.90 12.56 -7.38
N THR A 298 5.35 13.12 -8.46
CA THR A 298 4.21 14.05 -8.44
C THR A 298 3.00 13.55 -9.23
N GLY A 299 3.18 12.66 -10.20
CA GLY A 299 2.08 12.17 -11.06
C GLY A 299 1.48 13.21 -12.02
N ASN A 300 2.04 14.43 -12.09
CA ASN A 300 1.62 15.48 -13.02
C ASN A 300 2.57 15.57 -14.22
N GLY A 301 2.07 16.10 -15.34
CA GLY A 301 2.90 16.47 -16.49
C GLY A 301 3.93 17.57 -16.18
N PRO A 302 5.03 17.67 -16.96
CA PRO A 302 6.13 18.60 -16.69
C PRO A 302 5.70 20.07 -16.66
N GLY A 303 4.77 20.48 -17.55
CA GLY A 303 4.26 21.86 -17.57
C GLY A 303 3.50 22.27 -16.30
N VAL A 304 2.70 21.35 -15.74
CA VAL A 304 1.98 21.61 -14.48
C VAL A 304 2.96 21.71 -13.31
N ASN A 305 3.96 20.84 -13.26
CA ASN A 305 5.02 20.94 -12.25
C ASN A 305 5.77 22.28 -12.36
N ALA A 306 6.11 22.71 -13.57
CA ALA A 306 6.79 23.99 -13.81
C ALA A 306 5.92 25.18 -13.36
N LEU A 307 4.61 25.16 -13.65
CA LEU A 307 3.68 26.20 -13.19
C LEU A 307 3.61 26.27 -11.66
N ILE A 308 3.48 25.13 -10.97
CA ILE A 308 3.43 25.10 -9.51
C ILE A 308 4.73 25.64 -8.90
N VAL A 309 5.88 25.25 -9.46
CA VAL A 309 7.19 25.76 -9.05
C VAL A 309 7.29 27.27 -9.29
N ALA A 310 6.84 27.77 -10.44
CA ALA A 310 6.85 29.18 -10.77
C ALA A 310 5.97 30.00 -9.83
N LEU A 311 4.75 29.53 -9.52
CA LEU A 311 3.84 30.20 -8.59
C LEU A 311 4.43 30.28 -7.17
N ASN A 312 4.95 29.15 -6.65
CA ASN A 312 5.57 29.15 -5.32
C ASN A 312 6.90 29.94 -5.31
N GLY A 313 7.64 29.91 -6.41
CA GLY A 313 8.89 30.66 -6.60
C GLY A 313 8.65 32.17 -6.66
N PHE A 314 7.57 32.61 -7.32
CA PHE A 314 7.14 34.00 -7.31
C PHE A 314 6.76 34.44 -5.89
N ASN A 315 5.98 33.64 -5.16
CA ASN A 315 5.65 33.93 -3.76
C ASN A 315 6.90 34.05 -2.89
N LEU A 316 7.86 33.13 -3.04
CA LEU A 316 9.14 33.18 -2.36
C LEU A 316 9.91 34.46 -2.67
N MET A 317 10.04 34.82 -3.95
CA MET A 317 10.76 36.02 -4.39
C MET A 317 10.09 37.31 -3.88
N MET A 318 8.77 37.40 -3.99
CA MET A 318 8.01 38.57 -3.50
C MET A 318 8.07 38.70 -1.99
N SER A 319 8.11 37.57 -1.26
CA SER A 319 8.26 37.59 0.19
C SER A 319 9.63 38.12 0.62
N LEU A 320 10.70 37.73 -0.07
CA LEU A 320 12.05 38.25 0.16
C LEU A 320 12.12 39.74 -0.20
N TYR A 321 11.50 40.15 -1.30
CA TYR A 321 11.39 41.55 -1.68
C TYR A 321 10.63 42.38 -0.63
N ALA A 322 9.49 41.88 -0.15
CA ALA A 322 8.70 42.56 0.87
C ALA A 322 9.46 42.73 2.19
N LEU A 323 10.29 41.74 2.57
CA LEU A 323 11.19 41.87 3.71
C LEU A 323 12.27 42.94 3.48
N GLY A 324 12.92 42.93 2.31
CA GLY A 324 13.97 43.89 1.97
C GLY A 324 13.46 45.33 1.79
N ALA A 325 12.21 45.49 1.33
CA ALA A 325 11.56 46.77 1.13
C ALA A 325 10.71 47.23 2.34
N HIS A 326 10.75 46.51 3.46
CA HIS A 326 9.98 46.81 4.67
C HIS A 326 8.47 47.02 4.41
N LEU A 327 7.85 46.21 3.54
CA LEU A 327 6.43 46.32 3.17
C LEU A 327 5.51 45.80 4.28
N THR A 328 5.40 46.57 5.36
CA THR A 328 4.40 46.37 6.41
C THR A 328 2.99 46.71 5.90
N LEU A 329 1.96 46.27 6.62
CA LEU A 329 0.57 46.60 6.27
C LEU A 329 0.33 48.12 6.29
N ASP A 330 0.98 48.82 7.23
CA ASP A 330 0.93 50.28 7.34
C ASP A 330 1.58 50.95 6.13
N ASN A 331 2.75 50.46 5.71
CA ASN A 331 3.44 50.96 4.52
C ASN A 331 2.65 50.70 3.22
N LEU A 332 1.90 49.60 3.14
CA LEU A 332 0.93 49.40 2.05
C LEU A 332 -0.19 50.44 2.08
N GLY A 333 -0.69 50.78 3.26
CA GLY A 333 -1.69 51.84 3.44
C GLY A 333 -1.17 53.20 2.97
N LEU A 334 0.11 53.50 3.20
CA LEU A 334 0.76 54.72 2.73
C LEU A 334 0.96 54.72 1.21
N LEU A 335 1.39 53.60 0.63
CA LEU A 335 1.49 53.43 -0.83
C LEU A 335 0.14 53.62 -1.52
N ALA A 336 -0.93 53.06 -0.95
CA ALA A 336 -2.29 53.22 -1.48
C ALA A 336 -2.77 54.68 -1.44
N ARG A 337 -2.20 55.51 -0.56
CA ARG A 337 -2.46 56.96 -0.48
C ARG A 337 -1.52 57.79 -1.38
N GLY A 338 -0.68 57.14 -2.18
CA GLY A 338 0.20 57.79 -3.15
C GLY A 338 1.58 58.19 -2.61
N VAL A 339 1.96 57.78 -1.40
CA VAL A 339 3.31 58.02 -0.87
C VAL A 339 4.31 57.18 -1.68
N PRO A 340 5.36 57.78 -2.26
CA PRO A 340 6.34 57.04 -3.06
C PRO A 340 7.16 56.07 -2.19
N MET A 341 7.57 54.93 -2.77
CA MET A 341 8.33 53.87 -2.08
C MET A 341 9.59 54.39 -1.36
N ALA A 342 10.23 55.45 -1.88
CA ALA A 342 11.45 56.02 -1.32
C ALA A 342 11.23 56.75 0.03
N GLU A 343 10.00 57.14 0.33
CA GLU A 343 9.63 57.89 1.55
C GLU A 343 9.00 56.98 2.61
N LEU A 344 8.92 55.68 2.36
CA LEU A 344 8.32 54.74 3.31
C LEU A 344 9.22 54.57 4.54
N PRO A 345 8.61 54.53 5.75
CA PRO A 345 9.35 54.20 6.97
C PRO A 345 10.03 52.83 6.85
N ALA A 346 11.35 52.79 7.01
CA ALA A 346 12.14 51.55 7.08
C ALA A 346 12.02 50.85 8.44
N THR A 347 11.00 51.19 9.22
CA THR A 347 10.77 50.67 10.57
C THR A 347 9.80 49.50 10.55
N GLY A 348 10.18 48.40 11.19
CA GLY A 348 9.34 47.21 11.33
C GLY A 348 9.66 46.11 10.31
N THR A 349 9.14 44.91 10.60
CA THR A 349 9.33 43.72 9.77
C THR A 349 8.05 43.43 9.00
N ALA A 350 8.16 43.16 7.70
CA ALA A 350 7.02 42.75 6.87
C ALA A 350 6.57 41.33 7.23
N VAL A 351 5.89 41.14 8.37
CA VAL A 351 5.49 39.81 8.85
C VAL A 351 4.46 39.18 7.91
N ALA A 352 3.39 39.92 7.58
CA ALA A 352 2.27 39.41 6.77
C ALA A 352 2.63 39.12 5.31
N LEU A 353 3.44 39.98 4.69
CA LEU A 353 3.80 39.89 3.26
C LEU A 353 5.19 39.30 3.03
N GLY A 354 6.03 39.25 4.05
CA GLY A 354 7.39 38.76 3.99
C GLY A 354 7.56 37.45 4.76
N VAL A 355 7.55 37.49 6.10
CA VAL A 355 7.88 36.33 6.94
C VAL A 355 6.93 35.15 6.70
N VAL A 356 5.61 35.39 6.75
CA VAL A 356 4.61 34.32 6.62
C VAL A 356 4.68 33.63 5.24
N PRO A 357 4.63 34.35 4.10
CA PRO A 357 4.73 33.72 2.79
C PRO A 357 6.11 33.08 2.53
N LEU A 358 7.19 33.64 3.09
CA LEU A 358 8.53 33.07 3.01
C LEU A 358 8.59 31.69 3.66
N VAL A 359 8.22 31.60 4.94
CA VAL A 359 8.23 30.33 5.69
C VAL A 359 7.33 29.30 5.01
N PHE A 360 6.16 29.73 4.53
CA PHE A 360 5.24 28.88 3.79
C PHE A 360 5.86 28.33 2.50
N SER A 361 6.46 29.20 1.66
CA SER A 361 7.10 28.78 0.42
C SER A 361 8.29 27.86 0.63
N LEU A 362 9.10 28.11 1.66
CA LEU A 362 10.21 27.23 2.05
C LEU A 362 9.69 25.84 2.47
N ALA A 363 8.65 25.79 3.30
CA ALA A 363 8.03 24.53 3.72
C ALA A 363 7.46 23.76 2.51
N LEU A 364 6.81 24.45 1.57
CA LEU A 364 6.29 23.85 0.35
C LEU A 364 7.38 23.27 -0.56
N PHE A 365 8.53 23.93 -0.68
CA PHE A 365 9.66 23.39 -1.44
C PHE A 365 10.36 22.23 -0.72
N ALA A 366 10.41 22.26 0.60
CA ALA A 366 11.03 21.20 1.41
C ALA A 366 10.33 19.84 1.24
N LEU A 367 9.00 19.82 1.07
CA LEU A 367 8.21 18.59 0.93
C LEU A 367 8.60 17.72 -0.29
N PRO A 368 8.49 18.19 -1.55
CA PRO A 368 8.85 17.41 -2.72
C PRO A 368 10.36 17.14 -2.77
N LEU A 369 11.20 18.06 -2.28
CA LEU A 369 12.64 17.86 -2.20
C LEU A 369 13.00 16.72 -1.23
N GLY A 370 12.48 16.75 0.00
CA GLY A 370 12.70 15.67 0.97
C GLY A 370 12.19 14.32 0.44
N ARG A 371 11.05 14.29 -0.25
CA ARG A 371 10.56 13.10 -0.93
C ARG A 371 11.48 12.62 -2.05
N ALA A 372 12.05 13.52 -2.84
CA ALA A 372 13.00 13.19 -3.90
C ALA A 372 14.30 12.61 -3.31
N LEU A 373 14.81 13.19 -2.22
CA LEU A 373 16.00 12.71 -1.51
C LEU A 373 15.80 11.31 -0.88
N LEU A 374 14.59 11.02 -0.38
CA LEU A 374 14.25 9.70 0.16
C LEU A 374 13.84 8.67 -0.91
N ARG A 375 13.65 9.09 -2.17
CA ARG A 375 13.23 8.24 -3.29
C ARG A 375 14.21 7.08 -3.59
N PRO A 376 15.55 7.24 -3.61
CA PRO A 376 16.47 6.12 -3.81
C PRO A 376 16.34 5.04 -2.72
N LEU A 377 16.09 5.43 -1.46
CA LEU A 377 15.87 4.46 -0.38
C LEU A 377 14.60 3.63 -0.62
N LYS A 378 13.51 4.28 -1.05
CA LYS A 378 12.26 3.60 -1.44
C LYS A 378 12.48 2.67 -2.64
N ARG A 379 13.23 3.12 -3.65
CA ARG A 379 13.58 2.32 -4.84
C ARG A 379 14.37 1.06 -4.45
N ARG A 380 15.37 1.18 -3.57
CA ARG A 380 16.14 0.03 -3.07
C ARG A 380 15.28 -0.97 -2.29
N ARG A 381 14.39 -0.48 -1.42
CA ARG A 381 13.43 -1.35 -0.69
C ARG A 381 12.51 -2.09 -1.66
N LEU A 382 12.01 -1.42 -2.69
CA LEU A 382 11.14 -2.01 -3.70
C LEU A 382 11.87 -3.04 -4.57
N ALA A 383 13.10 -2.73 -4.99
CA ALA A 383 13.96 -3.62 -5.74
C ALA A 383 14.21 -4.93 -4.97
N ARG A 384 14.52 -4.83 -3.67
CA ARG A 384 14.66 -5.99 -2.78
C ARG A 384 13.36 -6.80 -2.68
N ARG A 385 12.19 -6.15 -2.55
CA ARG A 385 10.90 -6.87 -2.52
C ARG A 385 10.64 -7.65 -3.81
N ASN A 386 10.88 -7.03 -4.97
CA ASN A 386 10.76 -7.71 -6.26
C ASN A 386 11.76 -8.86 -6.40
N ALA A 387 12.98 -8.70 -5.88
CA ALA A 387 13.99 -9.74 -5.91
C ALA A 387 13.67 -10.94 -5.02
N ARG A 388 13.11 -10.71 -3.82
CA ARG A 388 12.55 -11.79 -2.98
C ARG A 388 11.47 -12.58 -3.70
N ARG A 389 10.55 -11.89 -4.40
CA ARG A 389 9.52 -12.54 -5.23
C ARG A 389 10.11 -13.34 -6.39
N ALA A 390 11.22 -12.89 -6.97
CA ALA A 390 11.91 -13.62 -8.03
C ALA A 390 12.65 -14.86 -7.50
N VAL A 391 13.26 -14.78 -6.32
CA VAL A 391 13.83 -15.94 -5.62
C VAL A 391 12.73 -16.95 -5.27
N LEU A 392 11.62 -16.48 -4.73
CA LEU A 392 10.45 -17.32 -4.44
C LEU A 392 9.95 -18.04 -5.70
N ARG A 393 9.83 -17.33 -6.83
CA ARG A 393 9.52 -17.94 -8.13
C ARG A 393 10.51 -19.06 -8.44
N ALA A 394 11.81 -18.78 -8.37
CA ALA A 394 12.85 -19.73 -8.76
C ALA A 394 12.83 -21.01 -7.91
N ILE A 395 12.46 -20.90 -6.63
CA ILE A 395 12.28 -22.00 -5.69
C ILE A 395 11.00 -22.79 -6.00
N LEU A 396 9.84 -22.12 -5.95
CA LEU A 396 8.54 -22.82 -6.05
C LEU A 396 8.32 -23.47 -7.42
N THR A 397 8.86 -22.92 -8.51
CA THR A 397 8.78 -23.57 -9.82
C THR A 397 9.61 -24.84 -9.93
N ARG A 398 10.59 -25.04 -9.04
CA ARG A 398 11.46 -26.23 -8.99
C ARG A 398 10.96 -27.30 -8.02
N ILE A 399 10.23 -26.89 -6.99
CA ILE A 399 9.58 -27.79 -6.04
C ILE A 399 8.26 -28.34 -6.62
N GLY A 400 7.43 -27.48 -7.23
CA GLY A 400 6.04 -27.78 -7.58
C GLY A 400 5.79 -28.44 -8.94
N ALA A 401 6.73 -29.21 -9.49
CA ALA A 401 6.52 -29.91 -10.76
C ALA A 401 7.06 -31.34 -10.69
N ARG A 402 6.49 -32.24 -11.51
CA ARG A 402 6.99 -33.59 -11.85
C ARG A 402 8.47 -33.64 -12.35
N GLN A 403 9.19 -32.52 -12.25
CA GLN A 403 10.58 -32.26 -12.58
C GLN A 403 11.32 -31.68 -11.36
N ALA A 404 11.29 -32.39 -10.23
CA ALA A 404 12.29 -32.24 -9.16
C ALA A 404 13.66 -32.77 -9.64
N ARG A 405 14.21 -32.19 -10.70
CA ARG A 405 15.46 -32.67 -11.33
C ARG A 405 16.58 -31.64 -11.35
N GLU A 406 16.28 -30.35 -11.26
CA GLU A 406 17.32 -29.32 -11.23
C GLU A 406 17.65 -28.88 -9.79
N PRO A 407 18.93 -28.95 -9.37
CA PRO A 407 19.33 -28.49 -8.05
C PRO A 407 19.12 -26.97 -7.91
N ILE A 408 18.63 -26.54 -6.76
CA ILE A 408 18.51 -25.13 -6.41
C ILE A 408 19.90 -24.63 -5.97
N THR A 409 20.68 -24.13 -6.92
CA THR A 409 22.02 -23.60 -6.65
C THR A 409 21.98 -22.13 -6.28
N GLU A 410 22.98 -21.67 -5.50
CA GLU A 410 23.14 -20.24 -5.20
C GLU A 410 23.22 -19.39 -6.48
N ALA A 411 23.88 -19.88 -7.53
CA ALA A 411 24.00 -19.18 -8.80
C ALA A 411 22.63 -18.86 -9.44
N VAL A 412 21.69 -19.82 -9.40
CA VAL A 412 20.32 -19.62 -9.91
C VAL A 412 19.58 -18.56 -9.10
N LEU A 413 19.66 -18.62 -7.77
CA LEU A 413 18.97 -17.66 -6.89
C LEU A 413 19.56 -16.25 -7.01
N ARG A 414 20.89 -16.13 -7.10
CA ARG A 414 21.58 -14.86 -7.30
C ARG A 414 21.24 -14.24 -8.64
N ARG A 415 21.15 -15.04 -9.71
CA ARG A 415 20.72 -14.57 -11.02
C ARG A 415 19.28 -14.05 -10.99
N ALA A 416 18.36 -14.83 -10.41
CA ALA A 416 16.96 -14.40 -10.25
C ALA A 416 16.84 -13.08 -9.46
N TRP A 417 17.65 -12.91 -8.41
CA TRP A 417 17.73 -11.67 -7.65
C TRP A 417 18.28 -10.51 -8.48
N GLN A 418 19.41 -10.73 -9.18
CA GLN A 418 20.06 -9.71 -10.00
C GLN A 418 19.15 -9.22 -11.13
N ASP A 419 18.44 -10.12 -11.81
CA ASP A 419 17.50 -9.78 -12.88
C ASP A 419 16.35 -8.89 -12.36
N ALA A 420 15.94 -9.09 -11.10
CA ALA A 420 14.86 -8.34 -10.48
C ALA A 420 15.31 -7.02 -9.81
N ALA A 421 16.43 -7.01 -9.10
CA ALA A 421 16.93 -5.85 -8.35
C ALA A 421 17.89 -4.96 -9.16
N GLY A 422 18.56 -5.51 -10.18
CA GLY A 422 19.65 -4.86 -10.92
C GLY A 422 21.02 -4.92 -10.22
N GLU A 423 21.08 -5.49 -9.00
CA GLU A 423 22.30 -5.66 -8.22
C GLU A 423 22.35 -7.11 -7.70
N ALA A 424 23.53 -7.73 -7.73
CA ALA A 424 23.70 -9.08 -7.20
C ALA A 424 23.69 -9.06 -5.65
N PRO A 425 22.96 -9.96 -4.99
CA PRO A 425 22.93 -10.03 -3.54
C PRO A 425 24.22 -10.65 -3.00
N ARG A 426 24.46 -10.46 -1.70
CA ARG A 426 25.50 -11.22 -0.98
C ARG A 426 25.02 -12.64 -0.75
N SER A 427 25.95 -13.59 -0.64
CA SER A 427 25.62 -14.99 -0.33
C SER A 427 24.81 -15.12 0.96
N GLU A 428 25.18 -14.39 2.02
CA GLU A 428 24.44 -14.34 3.29
C GLU A 428 22.99 -13.85 3.13
N GLU A 429 22.74 -12.92 2.21
CA GLU A 429 21.39 -12.42 1.95
C GLU A 429 20.55 -13.51 1.29
N ILE A 430 21.10 -14.26 0.33
CA ILE A 430 20.41 -15.41 -0.28
C ILE A 430 20.13 -16.48 0.76
N THR A 431 21.14 -16.89 1.54
CA THR A 431 20.97 -17.93 2.55
C THR A 431 19.90 -17.55 3.57
N ARG A 432 19.85 -16.28 4.00
CA ARG A 432 18.81 -15.79 4.91
C ARG A 432 17.42 -15.87 4.29
N GLU A 433 17.27 -15.52 3.02
CA GLU A 433 15.97 -15.61 2.34
C GLU A 433 15.56 -17.07 2.12
N VAL A 434 16.50 -17.97 1.82
CA VAL A 434 16.21 -19.41 1.73
C VAL A 434 15.71 -19.95 3.07
N VAL A 435 16.39 -19.63 4.18
CA VAL A 435 15.98 -20.04 5.53
C VAL A 435 14.60 -19.48 5.88
N ALA A 436 14.31 -18.22 5.53
CA ALA A 436 13.00 -17.60 5.76
C ALA A 436 11.86 -18.26 4.96
N LEU A 437 12.19 -19.00 3.91
CA LEU A 437 11.25 -19.80 3.12
C LEU A 437 11.24 -21.28 3.54
N GLY A 438 11.97 -21.65 4.61
CA GLY A 438 12.02 -23.01 5.14
C GLY A 438 13.03 -23.94 4.44
N GLY A 439 14.03 -23.38 3.76
CA GLY A 439 15.09 -24.18 3.12
C GLY A 439 16.37 -24.28 3.95
N ASP A 440 17.11 -25.34 3.70
CA ASP A 440 18.40 -25.65 4.34
C ASP A 440 19.54 -25.65 3.33
N VAL A 441 20.76 -25.41 3.82
CA VAL A 441 21.99 -25.50 3.01
C VAL A 441 22.43 -26.95 2.92
N ASP A 442 22.61 -27.43 1.69
CA ASP A 442 23.22 -28.72 1.41
C ASP A 442 24.70 -28.51 1.02
N LEU A 443 25.60 -28.90 1.93
CA LEU A 443 27.05 -28.73 1.81
C LEU A 443 27.76 -29.95 1.22
N GLU A 444 27.05 -31.06 0.95
CA GLU A 444 27.68 -32.34 0.56
C GLU A 444 28.10 -32.40 -0.92
N ALA A 445 27.68 -31.43 -1.74
CA ALA A 445 28.08 -31.37 -3.13
C ALA A 445 29.33 -30.48 -3.30
N GLY A 446 30.47 -31.08 -3.63
CA GLY A 446 31.75 -30.39 -3.92
C GLY A 446 31.75 -29.43 -5.12
N ASP A 447 30.59 -28.93 -5.54
CA ASP A 447 30.33 -28.15 -6.76
C ASP A 447 29.45 -26.90 -6.46
N GLY A 448 29.69 -26.27 -5.30
CA GLY A 448 29.04 -25.02 -4.88
C GLY A 448 27.84 -25.20 -3.93
N ILE A 449 27.37 -24.07 -3.38
CA ILE A 449 26.27 -24.04 -2.39
C ILE A 449 24.94 -24.43 -3.06
N ARG A 450 24.31 -25.50 -2.53
CA ARG A 450 22.98 -25.96 -2.91
C ARG A 450 22.00 -25.77 -1.76
N TYR A 451 20.73 -25.64 -2.11
CA TYR A 451 19.64 -25.46 -1.17
C TYR A 451 18.60 -26.56 -1.37
N ARG A 452 18.09 -27.11 -0.27
CA ARG A 452 17.02 -28.11 -0.24
C ARG A 452 15.84 -27.59 0.57
N PHE A 453 14.63 -28.03 0.24
CA PHE A 453 13.41 -27.63 0.96
C PHE A 453 12.63 -28.88 1.36
N PRO A 454 13.15 -29.70 2.30
CA PRO A 454 12.56 -31.00 2.61
C PRO A 454 11.08 -30.91 2.96
N ASP A 455 10.71 -29.97 3.85
CA ASP A 455 9.33 -29.78 4.28
C ASP A 455 8.41 -29.45 3.10
N LEU A 456 8.80 -28.49 2.26
CA LEU A 456 7.99 -28.08 1.10
C LEU A 456 7.92 -29.17 0.02
N GLU A 457 8.97 -29.96 -0.14
CA GLU A 457 9.02 -31.09 -1.09
C GLU A 457 8.06 -32.22 -0.64
N THR A 458 8.07 -32.57 0.64
CA THR A 458 7.15 -33.57 1.21
C THR A 458 5.71 -33.06 1.21
N GLU A 459 5.47 -31.80 1.60
CA GLU A 459 4.15 -31.17 1.53
C GLU A 459 3.62 -31.14 0.08
N ALA A 460 4.46 -30.80 -0.90
CA ALA A 460 4.04 -30.74 -2.30
C ALA A 460 3.60 -32.12 -2.84
N LYS A 461 4.33 -33.18 -2.52
CA LYS A 461 3.96 -34.56 -2.90
C LYS A 461 2.64 -34.99 -2.26
N ALA A 462 2.49 -34.74 -0.96
CA ALA A 462 1.27 -35.04 -0.22
C ALA A 462 0.05 -34.30 -0.81
N LEU A 463 0.23 -33.03 -1.16
CA LEU A 463 -0.81 -32.22 -1.78
C LEU A 463 -1.21 -32.69 -3.18
N GLU A 464 -0.24 -33.09 -4.02
CA GLU A 464 -0.55 -33.60 -5.36
C GLU A 464 -1.42 -34.86 -5.26
N ALA A 465 -1.06 -35.80 -4.38
CA ALA A 465 -1.85 -37.00 -4.13
C ALA A 465 -3.28 -36.69 -3.65
N GLU A 466 -3.43 -35.80 -2.67
CA GLU A 466 -4.74 -35.38 -2.13
C GLU A 466 -5.60 -34.61 -3.16
N ARG A 467 -4.97 -33.85 -4.05
CA ARG A 467 -5.66 -33.13 -5.14
C ARG A 467 -6.11 -34.05 -6.26
N GLU A 468 -5.32 -35.10 -6.56
CA GLU A 468 -5.70 -36.13 -7.53
C GLU A 468 -6.85 -36.99 -7.01
N ALA A 469 -6.85 -37.32 -5.71
CA ALA A 469 -7.93 -38.07 -5.05
C ALA A 469 -9.25 -37.30 -4.90
N ALA A 470 -9.22 -35.97 -5.04
CA ALA A 470 -10.35 -35.07 -4.86
C ALA A 470 -11.48 -35.26 -5.89
N SER A 471 -12.64 -35.78 -5.46
CA SER A 471 -13.82 -35.95 -6.35
C SER A 471 -14.42 -34.60 -6.76
N GLU A 472 -14.91 -34.48 -8.01
CA GLU A 472 -15.64 -33.28 -8.48
C GLU A 472 -17.00 -33.09 -7.79
N GLU A 473 -17.55 -34.12 -7.14
CA GLU A 473 -18.81 -34.03 -6.40
C GLU A 473 -18.73 -33.08 -5.21
N GLU A 474 -17.58 -33.00 -4.53
CA GLU A 474 -17.35 -32.09 -3.41
C GLU A 474 -17.46 -30.61 -3.81
N ALA A 475 -17.29 -30.28 -5.09
CA ALA A 475 -17.41 -28.91 -5.60
C ALA A 475 -18.88 -28.49 -5.78
N ARG A 476 -19.82 -29.44 -5.86
CA ARG A 476 -21.22 -29.17 -6.14
C ARG A 476 -21.96 -28.77 -4.86
N PRO A 477 -22.75 -27.69 -4.87
CA PRO A 477 -23.51 -27.25 -3.69
C PRO A 477 -24.75 -28.11 -3.43
N GLY A 478 -25.00 -29.14 -4.25
CA GLY A 478 -26.20 -29.95 -4.23
C GLY A 478 -27.35 -29.35 -5.05
N LYS A 479 -28.48 -30.04 -5.07
CA LYS A 479 -29.69 -29.59 -5.78
C LYS A 479 -30.36 -28.46 -5.01
N VAL A 480 -30.74 -27.39 -5.70
CA VAL A 480 -31.57 -26.33 -5.12
C VAL A 480 -32.96 -26.92 -4.83
N ILE A 481 -33.32 -26.97 -3.55
CA ILE A 481 -34.61 -27.48 -3.07
C ILE A 481 -35.59 -26.37 -2.66
N PHE A 482 -35.10 -25.12 -2.56
CA PHE A 482 -35.88 -23.94 -2.21
C PHE A 482 -35.27 -22.71 -2.90
N SER A 483 -36.11 -21.86 -3.50
CA SER A 483 -35.75 -20.54 -4.02
C SER A 483 -36.74 -19.52 -3.48
N SER A 484 -36.24 -18.45 -2.86
CA SER A 484 -37.07 -17.33 -2.39
C SER A 484 -37.46 -16.35 -3.50
N GLY A 485 -36.89 -16.49 -4.69
CA GLY A 485 -37.26 -15.75 -5.89
C GLY A 485 -38.13 -16.62 -6.78
N ALA A 486 -39.37 -16.19 -6.97
CA ALA A 486 -40.21 -16.50 -8.12
C ALA A 486 -40.23 -15.28 -9.04
#